data_AF-A0A819B783-F1
#
_entry.id   AF-A0A819B783-F1
#
_cell.length_a   1.000
_cell.length_b   1.000
_cell.length_c   1.000
_cell.angle_alpha   90.00
_cell.angle_beta   90.00
_cell.angle_gamma   90.00
#
_symmetry.space_group_name_H-M   'P 1'
#
loop_
_entity.id
_entity.type
_entity.pdbx_description
1 polymer ?
#
loop_
_entity_poly.entity_id
_entity_poly.type
_entity_poly.pdbx_seq_one_letter_code
_entity_poly.pdbx_strand_id
1 'polypeptide(L)'
;MKHGGRRNGAGRPKGQGKYGTSTKAIRVPEYLVEDVRNYSVNGGYKIPLFSSKVEDGHPSLADDHIEDMIDINSFLIKNPQTSFCVKVSGLSMIGAGIYEGDILIVDSSVPPGEGKIVIAALDGMLTVKRLGFLNKKPYLIPENPNFDPIPVLENSELYIWGVVINKIDSLGEVKWIDLRNKSLLTLIYASGLRISEALSITKEHVNQCEYIKIIGKGNKERLIPWIEDVRKLILEYLKELPYEIEKTEPIFRSKTGKILHRSNFNAELVKLRRIYGLPEHLSSHSFRHSFATHLLENGADFRSIQDLLGHKSLSTTQRYTKVNLSHLETVYNKSHPESVTFSDKKDLNLK
;
A
#
# COMPACT_ATOMS: atom_id res chain seq x y z
N MET A 1 13.38 34.38 -43.57
CA MET A 1 14.65 34.75 -42.91
C MET A 1 15.56 33.53 -42.88
N LYS A 2 16.85 33.70 -43.25
CA LYS A 2 17.86 32.64 -43.41
C LYS A 2 18.08 31.86 -42.10
N HIS A 3 18.08 30.53 -42.16
CA HIS A 3 18.58 29.68 -41.09
C HIS A 3 20.05 30.03 -40.79
N GLY A 4 20.34 30.41 -39.55
CA GLY A 4 21.67 30.82 -39.10
C GLY A 4 22.71 29.72 -39.31
N GLY A 5 23.71 30.00 -40.13
CA GLY A 5 24.82 29.08 -40.41
C GLY A 5 25.68 28.80 -39.19
N ARG A 6 26.17 27.55 -39.10
CA ARG A 6 27.17 27.12 -38.11
C ARG A 6 28.48 27.88 -38.35
N ARG A 7 28.89 28.72 -37.40
CA ARG A 7 30.20 29.41 -37.43
C ARG A 7 31.30 28.44 -37.00
N ASN A 8 32.40 28.39 -37.75
CA ASN A 8 33.62 27.71 -37.29
C ASN A 8 34.14 28.45 -36.05
N GLY A 9 34.29 27.73 -34.94
CA GLY A 9 34.65 28.30 -33.62
C GLY A 9 33.47 28.68 -32.72
N ALA A 10 32.21 28.41 -33.10
CA ALA A 10 31.07 28.57 -32.18
C ALA A 10 31.04 27.43 -31.15
N GLY A 11 31.71 27.68 -30.02
CA GLY A 11 31.82 26.80 -28.87
C GLY A 11 33.08 27.16 -28.10
N ARG A 12 33.02 27.22 -26.76
CA ARG A 12 34.19 27.50 -25.93
C ARG A 12 35.30 26.49 -26.28
N PRO A 13 36.54 26.91 -26.59
CA PRO A 13 37.60 25.98 -26.98
C PRO A 13 37.82 24.92 -25.89
N LYS A 14 38.12 23.68 -26.30
CA LYS A 14 38.39 22.57 -25.37
C LYS A 14 39.42 23.01 -24.32
N GLY A 15 39.09 22.85 -23.04
CA GLY A 15 39.99 23.15 -21.93
C GLY A 15 40.02 24.60 -21.44
N GLN A 16 39.25 25.53 -22.04
CA GLN A 16 39.25 26.96 -21.62
C GLN A 16 38.18 27.32 -20.57
N GLY A 17 37.56 26.33 -19.93
CA GLY A 17 36.66 26.51 -18.79
C GLY A 17 37.42 26.90 -17.53
N LYS A 18 36.75 27.53 -16.55
CA LYS A 18 37.29 27.79 -15.19
C LYS A 18 37.90 26.53 -14.54
N TYR A 19 37.45 25.36 -14.98
CA TYR A 19 37.83 24.05 -14.47
C TYR A 19 38.71 23.22 -15.42
N GLY A 20 39.15 23.77 -16.57
CA GLY A 20 40.07 23.09 -17.50
C GLY A 20 39.50 21.87 -18.25
N THR A 21 38.21 21.54 -18.06
CA THR A 21 37.57 20.34 -18.62
C THR A 21 36.66 20.65 -19.82
N SER A 22 36.40 19.62 -20.64
CA SER A 22 35.43 19.71 -21.73
C SER A 22 34.01 19.83 -21.17
N THR A 23 33.25 20.82 -21.61
CA THR A 23 31.85 21.03 -21.20
C THR A 23 30.91 20.74 -22.36
N LYS A 24 29.72 20.20 -22.06
CA LYS A 24 28.65 19.95 -23.03
C LYS A 24 27.42 20.75 -22.60
N ALA A 25 26.87 21.57 -23.47
CA ALA A 25 25.63 22.29 -23.19
C ALA A 25 24.45 21.31 -23.15
N ILE A 26 23.68 21.34 -22.06
CA ILE A 26 22.41 20.61 -21.90
C ILE A 26 21.30 21.64 -21.94
N ARG A 27 20.24 21.41 -22.73
CA ARG A 27 19.06 22.26 -22.75
C ARG A 27 18.11 21.81 -21.66
N VAL A 28 17.66 22.74 -20.84
CA VAL A 28 16.71 22.52 -19.75
C VAL A 28 15.53 23.49 -19.97
N PRO A 29 14.28 23.06 -19.79
CA PRO A 29 13.12 23.96 -19.81
C PRO A 29 13.31 25.16 -18.87
N GLU A 30 12.89 26.37 -19.29
CA GLU A 30 13.11 27.60 -18.51
C GLU A 30 12.56 27.52 -17.09
N TYR A 31 11.43 26.85 -16.88
CA TYR A 31 10.82 26.70 -15.55
C TYR A 31 11.67 25.87 -14.57
N LEU A 32 12.60 25.04 -15.05
CA LEU A 32 13.51 24.23 -14.22
C LEU A 32 14.86 24.90 -13.98
N VAL A 33 15.12 26.06 -14.59
CA VAL A 33 16.44 26.73 -14.49
C VAL A 33 16.74 27.16 -13.05
N GLU A 34 15.73 27.67 -12.35
CA GLU A 34 15.89 28.11 -10.96
C GLU A 34 16.05 26.92 -10.00
N ASP A 35 15.33 25.82 -10.23
CA ASP A 35 15.49 24.58 -9.47
C ASP A 35 16.90 23.98 -9.65
N VAL A 36 17.39 23.93 -10.89
CA VAL A 36 18.75 23.43 -11.18
C VAL A 36 19.81 24.34 -10.59
N ARG A 37 19.63 25.67 -10.62
CA ARG A 37 20.54 26.61 -9.93
C ARG A 37 20.53 26.41 -8.43
N ASN A 38 19.35 26.36 -7.82
CA ASN A 38 19.20 26.16 -6.38
C ASN A 38 19.79 24.83 -5.94
N TYR A 39 19.54 23.75 -6.67
CA TYR A 39 20.14 22.44 -6.42
C TYR A 39 21.66 22.48 -6.57
N SER A 40 22.18 23.10 -7.63
CA SER A 40 23.63 23.21 -7.89
C SER A 40 24.36 24.09 -6.87
N VAL A 41 23.71 25.11 -6.31
CA VAL A 41 24.30 26.01 -5.31
C VAL A 41 24.20 25.42 -3.91
N ASN A 42 23.07 24.78 -3.57
CA ASN A 42 22.78 24.33 -2.21
C ASN A 42 23.11 22.85 -1.97
N GLY A 43 23.51 22.11 -3.00
CA GLY A 43 23.92 20.70 -2.90
C GLY A 43 22.75 19.73 -2.67
N GLY A 44 21.51 20.17 -2.81
CA GLY A 44 20.32 19.37 -2.53
C GLY A 44 19.15 20.21 -2.03
N TYR A 45 18.04 19.54 -1.73
CA TYR A 45 16.92 20.13 -1.01
C TYR A 45 17.19 20.03 0.49
N LYS A 46 17.31 21.18 1.16
CA LYS A 46 17.44 21.24 2.62
C LYS A 46 16.08 21.49 3.25
N ILE A 47 15.76 20.76 4.32
CA ILE A 47 14.49 20.83 5.05
C ILE A 47 14.77 21.28 6.49
N PRO A 48 13.96 22.17 7.08
CA PRO A 48 14.18 22.60 8.46
C PRO A 48 14.00 21.46 9.46
N LEU A 49 14.95 21.35 10.39
CA LEU A 49 14.85 20.59 11.63
C LEU A 49 14.54 21.58 12.75
N PHE A 50 13.40 21.42 13.40
CA PHE A 50 12.99 22.26 14.53
C PHE A 50 13.63 21.78 15.83
N SER A 51 14.04 22.70 16.71
CA SER A 51 14.69 22.37 17.99
C SER A 51 13.73 21.76 19.00
N SER A 52 12.43 22.00 18.84
CA SER A 52 11.41 21.38 19.68
C SER A 52 11.35 19.86 19.41
N LYS A 53 11.72 19.05 20.41
CA LYS A 53 11.49 17.62 20.36
C LYS A 53 9.99 17.33 20.44
N VAL A 54 9.50 16.45 19.57
CA VAL A 54 8.11 15.99 19.60
C VAL A 54 8.05 14.77 20.52
N GLU A 55 7.29 14.88 21.62
CA GLU A 55 7.04 13.75 22.52
C GLU A 55 5.99 12.81 21.92
N ASP A 56 6.25 11.51 21.99
CA ASP A 56 5.28 10.50 21.60
C ASP A 56 4.25 10.31 22.73
N GLY A 57 3.06 10.88 22.55
CA GLY A 57 1.88 10.62 23.40
C GLY A 57 1.36 11.78 24.25
N HIS A 58 2.07 12.91 24.36
CA HIS A 58 1.58 14.11 25.06
C HIS A 58 1.80 15.36 24.21
N PRO A 59 0.78 16.23 24.05
CA PRO A 59 0.96 17.48 23.31
C PRO A 59 1.85 18.45 24.11
N SER A 60 2.98 18.84 23.52
CA SER A 60 3.84 19.91 24.01
C SER A 60 3.55 21.23 23.27
N LEU A 61 3.93 22.35 23.87
CA LEU A 61 3.89 23.65 23.18
C LEU A 61 4.88 23.59 22.02
N ALA A 62 4.38 23.85 20.81
CA ALA A 62 5.22 23.96 19.62
C ALA A 62 6.04 25.25 19.70
N ASP A 63 7.32 25.14 19.35
CA ASP A 63 8.22 26.27 19.14
C ASP A 63 8.69 26.20 17.69
N ASP A 64 8.54 27.29 16.94
CA ASP A 64 8.85 27.37 15.51
C ASP A 64 10.35 27.65 15.26
N HIS A 65 11.18 27.61 16.31
CA HIS A 65 12.61 27.78 16.20
C HIS A 65 13.27 26.63 15.40
N ILE A 66 13.87 26.98 14.26
CA ILE A 66 14.63 26.06 13.41
C ILE A 66 16.04 25.90 14.00
N GLU A 67 16.40 24.67 14.34
CA GLU A 67 17.74 24.31 14.84
C GLU A 67 18.74 24.21 13.69
N ASP A 68 18.37 23.54 12.60
CA ASP A 68 19.25 23.27 11.47
C ASP A 68 18.46 23.04 10.16
N MET A 69 19.17 22.99 9.04
CA MET A 69 18.65 22.69 7.71
C MET A 69 19.24 21.36 7.21
N ILE A 70 18.47 20.27 7.29
CA ILE A 70 18.90 18.92 6.90
C ILE A 70 18.85 18.75 5.38
N ASP A 71 19.99 18.40 4.77
CA ASP A 71 20.02 17.78 3.44
C ASP A 71 19.77 16.27 3.56
N ILE A 72 18.66 15.80 3.01
CA ILE A 72 18.27 14.38 3.05
C ILE A 72 19.34 13.49 2.40
N ASN A 73 20.02 13.96 1.35
CA ASN A 73 21.03 13.15 0.67
C ASN A 73 22.21 12.86 1.61
N SER A 74 22.76 13.91 2.20
CA SER A 74 23.85 13.80 3.18
C SER A 74 23.42 13.07 4.45
N PHE A 75 22.15 13.18 4.85
CA PHE A 75 21.62 12.52 6.04
C PHE A 75 21.43 11.01 5.86
N LEU A 76 20.86 10.59 4.72
CA LEU A 76 20.59 9.17 4.43
C LEU A 76 21.79 8.44 3.83
N ILE A 77 22.65 9.15 3.09
CA ILE A 77 23.76 8.57 2.32
C ILE A 77 25.08 9.15 2.84
N LYS A 78 25.74 8.42 3.73
CA LYS A 78 27.04 8.84 4.29
C LYS A 78 28.16 8.79 3.25
N ASN A 79 28.18 7.75 2.42
CA ASN A 79 29.23 7.51 1.43
C ASN A 79 28.63 7.31 0.02
N PRO A 80 28.42 8.38 -0.76
CA PRO A 80 27.78 8.28 -2.07
C PRO A 80 28.52 7.38 -3.08
N GLN A 81 29.83 7.23 -2.96
CA GLN A 81 30.65 6.42 -3.88
C GLN A 81 30.47 4.91 -3.67
N THR A 82 30.04 4.51 -2.48
CA THR A 82 29.85 3.10 -2.08
C THR A 82 28.40 2.75 -1.82
N SER A 83 27.51 3.75 -1.91
CA SER A 83 26.08 3.57 -1.70
C SER A 83 25.34 3.36 -3.02
N PHE A 84 24.41 2.44 -3.03
CA PHE A 84 23.54 2.15 -4.16
C PHE A 84 22.15 1.74 -3.67
N CYS A 85 21.18 1.74 -4.58
CA CYS A 85 19.80 1.37 -4.28
C CYS A 85 19.43 0.05 -4.97
N VAL A 86 18.65 -0.78 -4.29
CA VAL A 86 18.04 -1.99 -4.88
C VAL A 86 16.54 -2.00 -4.62
N LYS A 87 15.76 -2.47 -5.59
CA LYS A 87 14.32 -2.65 -5.43
C LYS A 87 14.03 -4.04 -4.89
N VAL A 88 13.19 -4.12 -3.87
CA VAL A 88 12.83 -5.37 -3.22
C VAL A 88 11.79 -6.12 -4.05
N SER A 89 12.02 -7.41 -4.20
CA SER A 89 11.06 -8.37 -4.74
C SER A 89 10.93 -9.54 -3.76
N GLY A 90 9.69 -9.97 -3.51
CA GLY A 90 9.40 -11.05 -2.59
C GLY A 90 9.23 -10.63 -1.13
N LEU A 91 9.04 -11.63 -0.26
CA LEU A 91 8.39 -11.45 1.04
C LEU A 91 9.17 -12.04 2.21
N SER A 92 10.41 -12.49 1.98
CA SER A 92 11.20 -13.15 3.02
C SER A 92 11.63 -12.20 4.13
N MET A 93 11.48 -10.88 3.97
CA MET A 93 12.02 -9.86 4.88
C MET A 93 10.98 -9.02 5.63
N ILE A 94 9.71 -9.44 5.61
CA ILE A 94 8.59 -8.64 6.15
C ILE A 94 8.69 -8.34 7.65
N GLY A 95 9.32 -9.19 8.46
CA GLY A 95 9.54 -9.00 9.89
C GLY A 95 10.57 -7.90 10.20
N ALA A 96 11.48 -7.63 9.27
CA ALA A 96 12.36 -6.46 9.29
C ALA A 96 11.69 -5.19 8.75
N GLY A 97 10.39 -5.25 8.43
CA GLY A 97 9.65 -4.15 7.84
C GLY A 97 10.06 -3.86 6.39
N ILE A 98 10.67 -4.81 5.69
CA ILE A 98 11.05 -4.69 4.28
C ILE A 98 10.00 -5.42 3.44
N TYR A 99 9.40 -4.70 2.50
CA TYR A 99 8.27 -5.17 1.72
C TYR A 99 8.54 -5.12 0.22
N GLU A 100 7.77 -5.89 -0.53
CA GLU A 100 7.83 -5.87 -1.98
C GLU A 100 7.60 -4.47 -2.52
N GLY A 101 8.46 -4.05 -3.44
CA GLY A 101 8.44 -2.72 -4.04
C GLY A 101 9.33 -1.70 -3.35
N ASP A 102 9.65 -1.88 -2.06
CA ASP A 102 10.51 -0.96 -1.29
C ASP A 102 11.87 -0.79 -1.98
N ILE A 103 12.49 0.37 -1.77
CA ILE A 103 13.84 0.65 -2.24
C ILE A 103 14.77 0.59 -1.03
N LEU A 104 15.76 -0.31 -1.06
CA LEU A 104 16.77 -0.40 -0.02
C LEU A 104 17.97 0.44 -0.42
N ILE A 105 18.44 1.27 0.51
CA ILE A 105 19.72 1.97 0.40
C ILE A 105 20.78 1.07 1.01
N VAL A 106 21.77 0.71 0.21
CA VAL A 106 22.82 -0.27 0.54
C VAL A 106 24.16 0.44 0.47
N ASP A 107 25.05 0.20 1.43
CA ASP A 107 26.42 0.73 1.44
C ASP A 107 27.42 -0.43 1.48
N SER A 108 28.29 -0.52 0.47
CA SER A 108 29.33 -1.54 0.36
C SER A 108 30.56 -1.27 1.25
N SER A 109 30.72 -0.05 1.76
CA SER A 109 31.78 0.30 2.72
C SER A 109 31.49 -0.19 4.13
N VAL A 110 30.22 -0.46 4.46
CA VAL A 110 29.82 -0.93 5.78
C VAL A 110 30.15 -2.42 5.90
N PRO A 111 31.00 -2.84 6.85
CA PRO A 111 31.37 -4.24 6.98
C PRO A 111 30.13 -5.11 7.24
N PRO A 112 29.94 -6.23 6.52
CA PRO A 112 28.92 -7.19 6.86
C PRO A 112 29.20 -7.79 8.24
N GLY A 113 28.15 -8.16 8.96
CA GLY A 113 28.27 -8.70 10.30
C GLY A 113 27.01 -9.42 10.73
N GLU A 114 27.13 -10.22 11.78
CA GLU A 114 25.99 -10.94 12.35
C GLU A 114 24.86 -9.98 12.69
N GLY A 115 23.65 -10.37 12.34
CA GLY A 115 22.45 -9.57 12.55
C GLY A 115 22.25 -8.45 11.55
N LYS A 116 23.20 -8.13 10.66
CA LYS A 116 22.99 -7.09 9.65
C LYS A 116 22.16 -7.61 8.47
N ILE A 117 21.32 -6.75 7.90
CA ILE A 117 20.62 -7.06 6.66
C ILE A 117 21.56 -6.74 5.50
N VAL A 118 21.78 -7.72 4.62
CA VAL A 118 22.74 -7.64 3.53
C VAL A 118 22.08 -7.94 2.19
N ILE A 119 22.64 -7.37 1.13
CA ILE A 119 22.44 -7.86 -0.23
C ILE A 119 23.54 -8.86 -0.52
N ALA A 120 23.16 -10.13 -0.62
CA ALA A 120 24.05 -11.26 -0.85
C ALA A 120 23.82 -11.81 -2.25
N ALA A 121 24.88 -12.05 -2.99
CA ALA A 121 24.90 -12.93 -4.15
C ALA A 121 25.39 -14.31 -3.68
N LEU A 122 24.52 -15.32 -3.77
CA LEU A 122 24.87 -16.72 -3.50
C LEU A 122 24.79 -17.48 -4.82
N ASP A 123 25.92 -18.02 -5.27
CA ASP A 123 26.04 -18.73 -6.56
C ASP A 123 25.49 -17.88 -7.73
N GLY A 124 25.76 -16.58 -7.69
CA GLY A 124 25.32 -15.59 -8.69
C GLY A 124 23.88 -15.08 -8.52
N MET A 125 23.08 -15.64 -7.60
CA MET A 125 21.71 -15.21 -7.35
C MET A 125 21.62 -14.20 -6.21
N LEU A 126 21.00 -13.05 -6.47
CA LEU A 126 20.83 -12.00 -5.47
C LEU A 126 19.69 -12.28 -4.50
N THR A 127 19.93 -12.01 -3.24
CA THR A 127 18.93 -12.10 -2.17
C THR A 127 19.20 -11.06 -1.09
N VAL A 128 18.13 -10.64 -0.42
CA VAL A 128 18.20 -9.82 0.79
C VAL A 128 17.84 -10.68 2.00
N LYS A 129 18.75 -10.75 2.97
CA LYS A 129 18.62 -11.56 4.19
C LYS A 129 19.37 -10.94 5.36
N ARG A 130 19.04 -11.36 6.58
CA ARG A 130 19.88 -11.10 7.73
C ARG A 130 21.06 -12.09 7.71
N LEU A 131 22.28 -11.57 7.79
CA LEU A 131 23.47 -12.41 7.89
C LEU A 131 23.56 -12.98 9.31
N GLY A 132 23.62 -14.30 9.44
CA GLY A 132 23.82 -14.99 10.71
C GLY A 132 24.97 -15.99 10.62
N PHE A 133 25.39 -16.51 11.77
CA PHE A 133 26.44 -17.53 11.83
C PHE A 133 26.03 -18.65 12.80
N LEU A 134 26.11 -19.90 12.35
CA LEU A 134 25.92 -21.07 13.19
C LEU A 134 27.17 -21.95 13.11
N ASN A 135 27.79 -22.25 14.25
CA ASN A 135 29.06 -22.99 14.30
C ASN A 135 30.14 -22.41 13.36
N LYS A 136 30.24 -21.08 13.29
CA LYS A 136 31.12 -20.31 12.38
C LYS A 136 30.81 -20.44 10.88
N LYS A 137 29.74 -21.15 10.48
CA LYS A 137 29.27 -21.20 9.09
C LYS A 137 28.23 -20.11 8.85
N PRO A 138 28.32 -19.34 7.75
CA PRO A 138 27.37 -18.27 7.48
C PRO A 138 26.02 -18.82 7.03
N TYR A 139 24.95 -18.14 7.44
CA TYR A 139 23.57 -18.39 7.05
C TYR A 139 22.93 -17.07 6.59
N LEU A 140 22.06 -17.17 5.59
CA LEU A 140 21.22 -16.07 5.14
C LEU A 140 19.81 -16.30 5.69
N ILE A 141 19.49 -15.58 6.76
CA ILE A 141 18.30 -15.78 7.59
C ILE A 141 17.16 -14.87 7.11
N PRO A 142 15.98 -15.41 6.80
CA PRO A 142 14.80 -14.61 6.48
C PRO A 142 14.19 -14.00 7.75
N GLU A 143 13.48 -12.90 7.56
CA GLU A 143 12.65 -12.24 8.58
C GLU A 143 11.17 -12.57 8.35
N ASN A 144 10.89 -13.76 7.83
CA ASN A 144 9.55 -14.27 7.62
C ASN A 144 9.54 -15.76 8.01
N PRO A 145 8.74 -16.18 9.00
CA PRO A 145 8.67 -17.57 9.44
C PRO A 145 8.30 -18.59 8.36
N ASN A 146 7.69 -18.15 7.24
CA ASN A 146 7.32 -19.02 6.13
C ASN A 146 8.48 -19.34 5.17
N PHE A 147 9.68 -18.85 5.47
CA PHE A 147 10.87 -19.07 4.66
C PHE A 147 11.96 -19.68 5.53
N ASP A 148 12.65 -20.69 5.01
CA ASP A 148 13.75 -21.33 5.72
C ASP A 148 15.05 -20.52 5.61
N PRO A 149 15.91 -20.53 6.65
CA PRO A 149 17.28 -20.04 6.56
C PRO A 149 18.05 -20.76 5.46
N ILE A 150 18.82 -20.00 4.68
CA ILE A 150 19.63 -20.55 3.58
C ILE A 150 21.06 -20.77 4.12
N PRO A 151 21.53 -22.03 4.26
CA PRO A 151 22.91 -22.30 4.62
C PRO A 151 23.84 -21.94 3.46
N VAL A 152 25.00 -21.38 3.79
CA VAL A 152 26.08 -21.20 2.81
C VAL A 152 26.95 -22.44 2.85
N LEU A 153 26.88 -23.25 1.79
CA LEU A 153 27.62 -24.51 1.69
C LEU A 153 29.10 -24.25 1.37
N GLU A 154 29.96 -25.22 1.66
CA GLU A 154 31.42 -25.08 1.47
C GLU A 154 31.81 -24.90 -0.02
N ASN A 155 30.97 -25.39 -0.93
CA ASN A 155 31.15 -25.27 -2.37
C ASN A 155 30.37 -24.09 -3.00
N SER A 156 29.64 -23.31 -2.20
CA SER A 156 28.90 -22.14 -2.70
C SER A 156 29.76 -20.88 -2.67
N GLU A 157 29.60 -20.03 -3.67
CA GLU A 157 30.21 -18.71 -3.74
C GLU A 157 29.27 -17.67 -3.13
N LEU A 158 29.60 -17.20 -1.93
CA LEU A 158 28.90 -16.08 -1.29
C LEU A 158 29.69 -14.78 -1.47
N TYR A 159 29.06 -13.80 -2.10
CA TYR A 159 29.58 -12.45 -2.22
C TYR A 159 28.57 -11.43 -1.66
N ILE A 160 29.00 -10.61 -0.70
CA ILE A 160 28.15 -9.57 -0.12
C ILE A 160 28.35 -8.26 -0.88
N TRP A 161 27.30 -7.79 -1.55
CA TRP A 161 27.32 -6.52 -2.30
C TRP A 161 27.34 -5.31 -1.36
N GLY A 162 26.72 -5.43 -0.20
CA GLY A 162 26.75 -4.41 0.84
C GLY A 162 25.71 -4.63 1.92
N VAL A 163 25.73 -3.73 2.90
CA VAL A 163 24.80 -3.73 4.03
C VAL A 163 23.67 -2.74 3.77
N VAL A 164 22.42 -3.15 4.04
CA VAL A 164 21.27 -2.27 3.99
C VAL A 164 21.35 -1.28 5.15
N ILE A 165 21.49 0.00 4.83
CA ILE A 165 21.62 1.09 5.81
C ILE A 165 20.31 1.85 6.03
N ASN A 166 19.42 1.85 5.03
CA ASN A 166 18.12 2.47 5.11
C ASN A 166 17.14 1.85 4.10
N LYS A 167 15.87 2.20 4.21
CA LYS A 167 14.85 1.88 3.22
C LYS A 167 13.98 3.09 2.92
N ILE A 168 13.54 3.17 1.69
CA ILE A 168 12.50 4.08 1.24
C ILE A 168 11.29 3.20 0.99
N ASP A 169 10.25 3.40 1.80
CA ASP A 169 8.98 2.70 1.60
C ASP A 169 8.48 3.04 0.20
N SER A 170 8.13 2.01 -0.57
CA SER A 170 7.47 2.25 -1.85
C SER A 170 6.19 3.03 -1.59
N LEU A 171 6.06 4.19 -2.24
CA LEU A 171 4.90 5.10 -2.08
C LEU A 171 3.60 4.54 -2.70
N GLY A 172 3.51 3.23 -2.91
CA GLY A 172 2.29 2.52 -3.24
C GLY A 172 2.20 1.31 -2.34
N GLU A 173 1.05 1.11 -1.68
CA GLU A 173 0.83 -0.06 -0.84
C GLU A 173 1.14 -1.32 -1.65
N VAL A 174 1.74 -2.33 -1.02
CA VAL A 174 1.95 -3.64 -1.64
C VAL A 174 0.62 -4.07 -2.29
N LYS A 175 0.63 -4.51 -3.56
CA LYS A 175 -0.59 -4.72 -4.36
C LYS A 175 -1.73 -5.44 -3.62
N TRP A 176 -1.41 -6.46 -2.83
CA TRP A 176 -2.39 -7.21 -2.04
C TRP A 176 -2.99 -6.38 -0.88
N ILE A 177 -2.25 -5.43 -0.30
CA ILE A 177 -2.71 -4.49 0.73
C ILE A 177 -3.66 -3.46 0.12
N ASP A 178 -3.36 -2.95 -1.07
CA ASP A 178 -4.28 -2.09 -1.82
C ASP A 178 -5.59 -2.84 -2.10
N LEU A 179 -5.50 -4.07 -2.61
CA LEU A 179 -6.66 -4.92 -2.85
C LEU A 179 -7.43 -5.24 -1.56
N ARG A 180 -6.72 -5.48 -0.45
CA ARG A 180 -7.33 -5.67 0.88
C ARG A 180 -8.12 -4.45 1.30
N ASN A 181 -7.53 -3.27 1.20
CA ASN A 181 -8.11 -2.00 1.60
C ASN A 181 -9.33 -1.66 0.74
N LYS A 182 -9.20 -1.78 -0.59
CA LYS A 182 -10.30 -1.64 -1.54
C LYS A 182 -11.42 -2.65 -1.26
N SER A 183 -11.09 -3.92 -1.07
CA SER A 183 -12.06 -4.98 -0.75
C SER A 183 -12.84 -4.67 0.51
N LEU A 184 -12.16 -4.29 1.60
CA LEU A 184 -12.78 -4.04 2.89
C LEU A 184 -13.65 -2.77 2.87
N LEU A 185 -13.17 -1.68 2.25
CA LEU A 185 -13.96 -0.45 2.10
C LEU A 185 -15.19 -0.67 1.22
N THR A 186 -15.00 -1.32 0.06
CA THR A 186 -16.09 -1.60 -0.88
C THR A 186 -17.11 -2.55 -0.24
N LEU A 187 -16.66 -3.55 0.52
CA LEU A 187 -17.54 -4.43 1.27
C LEU A 187 -18.35 -3.64 2.30
N ILE A 188 -17.72 -2.85 3.17
CA ILE A 188 -18.42 -2.06 4.19
C ILE A 188 -19.44 -1.10 3.57
N TYR A 189 -19.02 -0.42 2.50
CA TYR A 189 -19.87 0.49 1.75
C TYR A 189 -21.04 -0.29 1.14
N ALA A 190 -20.78 -1.26 0.28
CA ALA A 190 -21.81 -1.87 -0.57
C ALA A 190 -22.75 -2.85 0.17
N SER A 191 -22.31 -3.42 1.29
CA SER A 191 -23.10 -4.37 2.09
C SER A 191 -23.62 -3.77 3.40
N GLY A 192 -23.26 -2.52 3.72
CA GLY A 192 -23.66 -1.86 4.95
C GLY A 192 -23.20 -2.57 6.23
N LEU A 193 -22.15 -3.40 6.17
CA LEU A 193 -21.61 -4.13 7.32
C LEU A 193 -20.96 -3.20 8.35
N ARG A 194 -20.93 -3.62 9.62
CA ARG A 194 -20.05 -2.98 10.60
C ARG A 194 -18.63 -3.43 10.27
N ILE A 195 -17.64 -2.58 10.53
CA ILE A 195 -16.23 -2.96 10.35
C ILE A 195 -15.87 -4.28 11.04
N SER A 196 -16.39 -4.55 12.24
CA SER A 196 -16.15 -5.82 12.94
C SER A 196 -16.79 -7.02 12.24
N GLU A 197 -17.95 -6.83 11.61
CA GLU A 197 -18.66 -7.88 10.86
C GLU A 197 -17.96 -8.13 9.50
N ALA A 198 -17.49 -7.07 8.85
CA ALA A 198 -16.70 -7.17 7.62
C ALA A 198 -15.36 -7.86 7.86
N LEU A 199 -14.68 -7.55 8.97
CA LEU A 199 -13.43 -8.19 9.36
C LEU A 199 -13.59 -9.66 9.75
N SER A 200 -14.81 -10.15 10.03
CA SER A 200 -15.07 -11.55 10.35
C SER A 200 -15.40 -12.44 9.14
N ILE A 201 -15.42 -11.89 7.93
CA ILE A 201 -15.68 -12.67 6.71
C ILE A 201 -14.59 -13.71 6.49
N THR A 202 -14.99 -14.92 6.11
CA THR A 202 -14.13 -16.10 5.91
C THR A 202 -14.17 -16.57 4.45
N LYS A 203 -13.28 -17.49 4.04
CA LYS A 203 -13.30 -18.05 2.68
C LYS A 203 -14.59 -18.82 2.39
N GLU A 204 -15.19 -19.46 3.39
CA GLU A 204 -16.47 -20.16 3.23
C GLU A 204 -17.60 -19.21 2.83
N HIS A 205 -17.68 -18.02 3.47
CA HIS A 205 -18.66 -17.01 3.11
C HIS A 205 -18.55 -16.58 1.64
N VAL A 206 -17.32 -16.49 1.10
CA VAL A 206 -17.04 -16.06 -0.27
C VAL A 206 -17.38 -17.16 -1.29
N ASN A 207 -17.08 -18.43 -0.96
CA ASN A 207 -17.11 -19.54 -1.93
C ASN A 207 -18.45 -20.28 -2.04
N GLN A 208 -19.29 -20.28 -1.00
CA GLN A 208 -20.41 -21.24 -0.91
C GLN A 208 -21.81 -20.61 -0.94
N CYS A 209 -21.95 -19.30 -0.84
CA CYS A 209 -23.27 -18.69 -0.60
C CYS A 209 -23.57 -17.55 -1.58
N GLU A 210 -24.84 -17.43 -2.00
CA GLU A 210 -25.39 -16.20 -2.62
C GLU A 210 -25.48 -15.04 -1.61
N TYR A 211 -25.43 -15.35 -0.30
CA TYR A 211 -25.61 -14.40 0.80
C TYR A 211 -24.52 -14.54 1.86
N ILE A 212 -24.16 -13.43 2.48
CA ILE A 212 -23.34 -13.34 3.68
C ILE A 212 -24.25 -13.51 4.90
N LYS A 213 -24.00 -14.54 5.71
CA LYS A 213 -24.68 -14.74 6.99
C LYS A 213 -23.94 -13.98 8.09
N ILE A 214 -24.62 -13.06 8.76
CA ILE A 214 -24.04 -12.22 9.83
C ILE A 214 -24.79 -12.42 11.14
N ILE A 215 -24.04 -12.62 12.23
CA ILE A 215 -24.56 -12.65 13.59
C ILE A 215 -24.36 -11.27 14.23
N GLY A 216 -25.46 -10.53 14.39
CA GLY A 216 -25.47 -9.21 14.99
C GLY A 216 -25.69 -9.20 16.52
N LYS A 217 -25.83 -8.00 17.07
CA LYS A 217 -26.09 -7.78 18.51
C LYS A 217 -27.35 -8.54 18.97
N GLY A 218 -27.20 -9.31 20.06
CA GLY A 218 -28.29 -10.12 20.62
C GLY A 218 -28.50 -11.45 19.88
N ASN A 219 -27.44 -11.99 19.25
CA ASN A 219 -27.43 -13.26 18.52
C ASN A 219 -28.47 -13.33 17.39
N LYS A 220 -28.76 -12.17 16.77
CA LYS A 220 -29.71 -12.08 15.67
C LYS A 220 -28.98 -12.28 14.36
N GLU A 221 -29.43 -13.27 13.60
CA GLU A 221 -28.91 -13.54 12.27
C GLU A 221 -29.57 -12.62 11.24
N ARG A 222 -28.79 -12.15 10.27
CA ARG A 222 -29.29 -11.52 9.04
C ARG A 222 -28.50 -12.02 7.84
N LEU A 223 -29.16 -12.07 6.69
CA LEU A 223 -28.56 -12.44 5.42
C LEU A 223 -28.38 -11.17 4.57
N ILE A 224 -27.22 -11.02 3.96
CA ILE A 224 -26.91 -9.89 3.08
C ILE A 224 -26.50 -10.46 1.72
N PRO A 225 -27.15 -10.12 0.60
CA PRO A 225 -26.76 -10.64 -0.70
C PRO A 225 -25.33 -10.22 -1.05
N TRP A 226 -24.58 -11.12 -1.68
CA TRP A 226 -23.29 -10.76 -2.25
C TRP A 226 -23.49 -9.83 -3.44
N ILE A 227 -22.68 -8.78 -3.47
CA ILE A 227 -22.51 -7.98 -4.68
C ILE A 227 -21.35 -8.58 -5.45
N GLU A 228 -21.60 -8.96 -6.70
CA GLU A 228 -20.66 -9.76 -7.48
C GLU A 228 -19.31 -9.05 -7.65
N ASP A 229 -19.30 -7.73 -7.83
CA ASP A 229 -18.05 -6.97 -7.98
C ASP A 229 -17.25 -6.89 -6.68
N VAL A 230 -17.92 -6.81 -5.53
CA VAL A 230 -17.26 -6.93 -4.21
C VAL A 230 -16.65 -8.31 -4.05
N ARG A 231 -17.39 -9.35 -4.46
CA ARG A 231 -16.91 -10.74 -4.40
C ARG A 231 -15.69 -10.95 -5.29
N LYS A 232 -15.70 -10.45 -6.52
CA LYS A 232 -14.55 -10.49 -7.45
C LYS A 232 -13.33 -9.81 -6.84
N LEU A 233 -13.50 -8.61 -6.29
CA LEU A 233 -12.41 -7.85 -5.68
C LEU A 233 -11.79 -8.61 -4.49
N ILE A 234 -12.62 -9.24 -3.65
CA ILE A 234 -12.16 -10.10 -2.56
C ILE A 234 -11.41 -11.32 -3.10
N LEU A 235 -11.87 -11.94 -4.18
CA LEU A 235 -11.18 -13.07 -4.81
C LEU A 235 -9.83 -12.67 -5.40
N GLU A 236 -9.70 -11.47 -5.99
CA GLU A 236 -8.42 -10.92 -6.43
C GLU A 236 -7.47 -10.68 -5.25
N TYR A 237 -7.97 -10.09 -4.16
CA TYR A 237 -7.21 -9.97 -2.91
C TYR A 237 -6.69 -11.32 -2.43
N LEU A 238 -7.55 -12.36 -2.40
CA LEU A 238 -7.16 -13.70 -1.95
C LEU A 238 -6.13 -14.39 -2.86
N LYS A 239 -6.09 -14.05 -4.16
CA LYS A 239 -5.07 -14.58 -5.10
C LYS A 239 -3.70 -13.96 -4.87
N GLU A 240 -3.66 -12.68 -4.52
CA GLU A 240 -2.41 -11.92 -4.30
C GLU A 240 -1.92 -12.01 -2.85
N LEU A 241 -2.75 -12.56 -1.95
CA LEU A 241 -2.42 -12.70 -0.54
C LEU A 241 -1.28 -13.71 -0.35
N PRO A 242 -0.18 -13.33 0.33
CA PRO A 242 0.98 -14.21 0.46
C PRO A 242 0.93 -15.17 1.64
N TYR A 243 -0.18 -15.17 2.38
CA TYR A 243 -0.37 -15.99 3.57
C TYR A 243 -1.44 -17.04 3.27
N GLU A 244 -1.17 -18.27 3.69
CA GLU A 244 -2.21 -19.29 3.71
C GLU A 244 -3.25 -18.95 4.79
N ILE A 245 -4.52 -19.20 4.46
CA ILE A 245 -5.67 -18.91 5.31
C ILE A 245 -6.56 -20.14 5.30
N GLU A 246 -6.91 -20.64 6.48
CA GLU A 246 -7.88 -21.72 6.64
C GLU A 246 -9.28 -21.28 6.21
N LYS A 247 -10.14 -22.25 5.84
CA LYS A 247 -11.46 -21.95 5.26
C LYS A 247 -12.36 -21.12 6.19
N THR A 248 -12.30 -21.40 7.49
CA THR A 248 -13.12 -20.81 8.55
C THR A 248 -12.48 -19.57 9.19
N GLU A 249 -11.25 -19.23 8.82
CA GLU A 249 -10.53 -18.10 9.41
C GLU A 249 -10.86 -16.78 8.68
N PRO A 250 -10.89 -15.64 9.41
CA PRO A 250 -11.03 -14.33 8.78
C PRO A 250 -10.04 -14.08 7.63
N ILE A 251 -10.55 -13.54 6.52
CA ILE A 251 -9.75 -13.36 5.29
C ILE A 251 -8.84 -12.14 5.33
N PHE A 252 -9.21 -11.07 6.06
CA PHE A 252 -8.48 -9.80 6.03
C PHE A 252 -7.25 -9.85 6.94
N ARG A 253 -6.05 -9.60 6.37
CA ARG A 253 -4.76 -9.70 7.09
C ARG A 253 -4.02 -8.39 7.24
N SER A 254 -3.34 -8.24 8.37
CA SER A 254 -2.35 -7.19 8.58
C SER A 254 -1.13 -7.43 7.67
N LYS A 255 -0.29 -6.41 7.53
CA LYS A 255 0.98 -6.47 6.80
C LYS A 255 1.95 -7.56 7.31
N THR A 256 1.71 -8.10 8.51
CA THR A 256 2.49 -9.18 9.13
C THR A 256 1.82 -10.55 9.02
N GLY A 257 0.70 -10.68 8.30
CA GLY A 257 -0.04 -11.94 8.12
C GLY A 257 -0.99 -12.32 9.25
N LYS A 258 -1.01 -11.54 10.34
CA LYS A 258 -1.98 -11.74 11.42
C LYS A 258 -3.38 -11.27 10.98
N ILE A 259 -4.42 -11.72 11.68
CA ILE A 259 -5.79 -11.24 11.46
C ILE A 259 -5.82 -9.71 11.60
N LEU A 260 -6.46 -9.03 10.65
CA LEU A 260 -6.58 -7.58 10.67
C LEU A 260 -7.59 -7.16 11.73
N HIS A 261 -7.15 -6.34 12.69
CA HIS A 261 -8.02 -5.79 13.72
C HIS A 261 -8.54 -4.40 13.35
N ARG A 262 -9.69 -4.03 13.94
CA ARG A 262 -10.37 -2.75 13.71
C ARG A 262 -9.48 -1.53 13.94
N SER A 263 -8.68 -1.53 15.02
CA SER A 263 -7.76 -0.43 15.35
C SER A 263 -6.76 -0.20 14.22
N ASN A 264 -6.18 -1.28 13.70
CA ASN A 264 -5.17 -1.23 12.65
C ASN A 264 -5.75 -0.71 11.34
N PHE A 265 -6.95 -1.16 10.97
CA PHE A 265 -7.61 -0.66 9.78
C PHE A 265 -8.06 0.79 9.92
N ASN A 266 -8.54 1.21 11.11
CA ASN A 266 -8.87 2.62 11.34
C ASN A 266 -7.64 3.53 11.19
N ALA A 267 -6.46 3.09 11.67
CA ALA A 267 -5.21 3.81 11.45
C ALA A 267 -4.83 3.87 9.97
N GLU A 268 -5.03 2.77 9.23
CA GLU A 268 -4.81 2.75 7.78
C GLU A 268 -5.76 3.72 7.05
N LEU A 269 -7.03 3.74 7.45
CA LEU A 269 -8.02 4.63 6.85
C LEU A 269 -7.64 6.12 7.00
N VAL A 270 -7.01 6.51 8.10
CA VAL A 270 -6.48 7.88 8.26
C VAL A 270 -5.45 8.20 7.17
N LYS A 271 -4.58 7.25 6.82
CA LYS A 271 -3.60 7.42 5.73
C LYS A 271 -4.30 7.49 4.37
N LEU A 272 -5.22 6.57 4.11
CA LEU A 272 -5.97 6.53 2.85
C LEU A 272 -6.74 7.83 2.60
N ARG A 273 -7.30 8.46 3.65
CA ARG A 273 -7.95 9.77 3.52
C ARG A 273 -7.02 10.83 2.97
N ARG A 274 -5.78 10.88 3.46
CA ARG A 274 -4.78 11.85 3.01
C ARG A 274 -4.36 11.60 1.57
N ILE A 275 -4.16 10.33 1.21
CA ILE A 275 -3.75 9.93 -0.15
C ILE A 275 -4.82 10.28 -1.18
N TYR A 276 -6.09 9.96 -0.88
CA TYR A 276 -7.21 10.14 -1.81
C TYR A 276 -7.95 11.48 -1.64
N GLY A 277 -7.46 12.38 -0.78
CA GLY A 277 -8.12 13.67 -0.52
C GLY A 277 -9.52 13.55 0.09
N LEU A 278 -9.78 12.48 0.85
CA LEU A 278 -11.10 12.26 1.47
C LEU A 278 -11.26 13.10 2.75
N PRO A 279 -12.49 13.46 3.14
CA PRO A 279 -12.74 14.29 4.32
C PRO A 279 -12.14 13.70 5.61
N GLU A 280 -11.57 14.55 6.47
CA GLU A 280 -10.88 14.10 7.69
C GLU A 280 -11.77 13.33 8.66
N HIS A 281 -13.07 13.62 8.67
CA HIS A 281 -14.08 12.98 9.54
C HIS A 281 -14.60 11.63 8.99
N LEU A 282 -14.14 11.17 7.83
CA LEU A 282 -14.67 10.00 7.12
C LEU A 282 -14.32 8.66 7.82
N SER A 283 -15.09 8.27 8.83
CA SER A 283 -14.90 7.01 9.57
C SER A 283 -15.42 5.77 8.82
N SER A 284 -15.09 4.58 9.33
CA SER A 284 -15.72 3.32 8.87
C SER A 284 -17.25 3.32 9.04
N HIS A 285 -17.79 4.08 9.99
CA HIS A 285 -19.25 4.28 10.12
C HIS A 285 -19.78 5.29 9.08
N SER A 286 -18.96 6.25 8.65
CA SER A 286 -19.32 7.23 7.62
C SER A 286 -19.52 6.57 6.26
N PHE A 287 -18.73 5.54 5.91
CA PHE A 287 -18.96 4.74 4.69
C PHE A 287 -20.30 4.01 4.71
N ARG A 288 -20.63 3.36 5.85
CA ARG A 288 -21.93 2.69 6.04
C ARG A 288 -23.09 3.69 5.95
N HIS A 289 -22.94 4.87 6.53
CA HIS A 289 -23.96 5.91 6.50
C HIS A 289 -24.14 6.51 5.10
N SER A 290 -23.05 6.68 4.35
CA SER A 290 -23.08 7.14 2.95
C SER A 290 -23.82 6.12 2.07
N PHE A 291 -23.59 4.82 2.28
CA PHE A 291 -24.36 3.78 1.60
C PHE A 291 -25.87 3.83 1.91
N ALA A 292 -26.22 3.97 3.20
CA ALA A 292 -27.62 4.12 3.61
C ALA A 292 -28.30 5.32 2.93
N THR A 293 -27.57 6.43 2.83
CA THR A 293 -28.03 7.68 2.22
C THR A 293 -28.17 7.53 0.71
N HIS A 294 -27.17 6.98 0.02
CA HIS A 294 -27.25 6.73 -1.43
C HIS A 294 -28.37 5.77 -1.81
N LEU A 295 -28.65 4.74 -1.02
CA LEU A 295 -29.81 3.87 -1.27
C LEU A 295 -31.13 4.64 -1.14
N LEU A 296 -31.27 5.49 -0.11
CA LEU A 296 -32.47 6.33 0.07
C LEU A 296 -32.66 7.32 -1.08
N GLU A 297 -31.59 8.02 -1.48
CA GLU A 297 -31.61 9.02 -2.55
C GLU A 297 -31.98 8.42 -3.92
N ASN A 298 -31.67 7.14 -4.13
CA ASN A 298 -32.00 6.41 -5.35
C ASN A 298 -33.32 5.61 -5.27
N GLY A 299 -34.14 5.87 -4.25
CA GLY A 299 -35.51 5.36 -4.15
C GLY A 299 -35.65 3.98 -3.51
N ALA A 300 -34.64 3.52 -2.74
CA ALA A 300 -34.80 2.33 -1.91
C ALA A 300 -35.82 2.59 -0.79
N ASP A 301 -36.70 1.62 -0.54
CA ASP A 301 -37.64 1.69 0.57
C ASP A 301 -36.91 1.66 1.93
N PHE A 302 -37.30 2.58 2.83
CA PHE A 302 -36.66 2.79 4.13
C PHE A 302 -36.67 1.53 5.01
N ARG A 303 -37.72 0.69 4.93
CA ARG A 303 -37.77 -0.58 5.70
C ARG A 303 -36.78 -1.61 5.17
N SER A 304 -36.61 -1.68 3.85
CA SER A 304 -35.61 -2.54 3.21
C SER A 304 -34.17 -2.15 3.59
N ILE A 305 -33.92 -0.85 3.76
CA ILE A 305 -32.63 -0.32 4.23
C ILE A 305 -32.43 -0.59 5.74
N GLN A 306 -33.49 -0.47 6.54
CA GLN A 306 -33.43 -0.77 7.98
C GLN A 306 -33.11 -2.25 8.24
N ASP A 307 -33.67 -3.16 7.45
CA ASP A 307 -33.38 -4.60 7.56
C ASP A 307 -31.95 -4.93 7.11
N LEU A 308 -31.47 -4.32 6.00
CA LEU A 308 -30.10 -4.47 5.51
C LEU A 308 -29.06 -3.94 6.51
N LEU A 309 -29.35 -2.81 7.16
CA LEU A 309 -28.48 -2.15 8.13
C LEU A 309 -28.73 -2.61 9.58
N GLY A 310 -29.67 -3.52 9.83
CA GLY A 310 -29.90 -4.13 11.14
C GLY A 310 -30.18 -3.14 12.28
N HIS A 311 -30.90 -2.05 12.01
CA HIS A 311 -31.37 -1.13 13.05
C HIS A 311 -32.66 -1.67 13.69
N LYS A 312 -32.67 -1.77 15.02
CA LYS A 312 -33.76 -2.38 15.78
C LYS A 312 -34.62 -1.30 16.44
N SER A 313 -35.82 -1.08 15.94
CA SER A 313 -37.00 -0.89 16.79
C SER A 313 -38.26 -1.45 16.11
N LEU A 314 -38.68 -2.58 16.66
CA LEU A 314 -39.96 -3.29 16.59
C LEU A 314 -40.41 -4.03 15.31
N SER A 315 -40.60 -5.33 15.56
CA SER A 315 -41.40 -6.35 14.85
C SER A 315 -40.85 -7.00 13.57
N THR A 316 -40.61 -8.31 13.74
CA THR A 316 -40.78 -9.40 12.76
C THR A 316 -39.83 -9.52 11.58
N THR A 317 -39.01 -10.57 11.67
CA THR A 317 -38.43 -11.37 10.58
C THR A 317 -39.50 -11.85 9.59
N GLN A 318 -40.12 -10.97 8.81
CA GLN A 318 -41.11 -11.39 7.81
C GLN A 318 -40.95 -10.64 6.48
N ARG A 319 -40.46 -11.41 5.49
CA ARG A 319 -40.41 -11.20 4.03
C ARG A 319 -39.11 -10.65 3.44
N TYR A 320 -38.09 -11.51 3.41
CA TYR A 320 -37.21 -11.60 2.24
C TYR A 320 -37.73 -12.70 1.32
N THR A 321 -38.70 -12.37 0.48
CA THR A 321 -39.04 -13.21 -0.67
C THR A 321 -38.02 -12.96 -1.78
N LYS A 322 -37.84 -13.92 -2.70
CA LYS A 322 -36.98 -13.79 -3.89
C LYS A 322 -37.25 -12.49 -4.69
N VAL A 323 -38.47 -11.97 -4.58
CA VAL A 323 -38.94 -10.70 -5.18
C VAL A 323 -38.35 -9.46 -4.47
N ASN A 324 -38.19 -9.47 -3.14
CA ASN A 324 -37.56 -8.35 -2.41
C ASN A 324 -36.04 -8.30 -2.62
N LEU A 325 -35.40 -9.45 -2.84
CA LEU A 325 -33.97 -9.55 -3.09
C LEU A 325 -33.57 -9.04 -4.48
N SER A 326 -34.33 -9.42 -5.51
CA SER A 326 -34.15 -8.90 -6.88
C SER A 326 -34.43 -7.39 -6.95
N HIS A 327 -35.37 -6.88 -6.15
CA HIS A 327 -35.60 -5.45 -6.02
C HIS A 327 -34.40 -4.74 -5.36
N LEU A 328 -33.81 -5.30 -4.30
CA LEU A 328 -32.60 -4.76 -3.65
C LEU A 328 -31.38 -4.74 -4.58
N GLU A 329 -31.15 -5.80 -5.37
CA GLU A 329 -30.12 -5.82 -6.41
C GLU A 329 -30.38 -4.76 -7.50
N THR A 330 -31.64 -4.58 -7.90
CA THR A 330 -32.03 -3.57 -8.91
C THR A 330 -31.77 -2.16 -8.40
N VAL A 331 -32.17 -1.86 -7.16
CA VAL A 331 -31.93 -0.55 -6.55
C VAL A 331 -30.44 -0.33 -6.38
N TYR A 332 -29.69 -1.33 -5.91
CA TYR A 332 -28.23 -1.26 -5.82
C TYR A 332 -27.57 -0.94 -7.18
N ASN A 333 -27.91 -1.69 -8.23
CA ASN A 333 -27.39 -1.50 -9.59
C ASN A 333 -27.80 -0.17 -10.24
N LYS A 334 -28.82 0.51 -9.71
CA LYS A 334 -29.20 1.85 -10.15
C LYS A 334 -28.48 2.95 -9.37
N SER A 335 -28.04 2.64 -8.15
CA SER A 335 -27.50 3.60 -7.19
C SER A 335 -25.96 3.65 -7.15
N HIS A 336 -25.29 2.61 -7.64
CA HIS A 336 -23.84 2.48 -7.52
C HIS A 336 -23.12 3.16 -8.71
N PRO A 337 -22.14 4.05 -8.48
CA PRO A 337 -21.46 4.78 -9.56
C PRO A 337 -20.75 3.90 -10.60
N GLU A 338 -20.40 2.66 -10.24
CA GLU A 338 -19.72 1.69 -11.13
C GLU A 338 -20.58 0.47 -11.52
N SER A 339 -21.87 0.41 -11.15
CA SER A 339 -22.68 -0.75 -11.56
C SER A 339 -23.05 -0.66 -13.04
N VAL A 340 -22.42 -1.53 -13.83
CA VAL A 340 -22.76 -1.74 -15.24
C VAL A 340 -24.19 -2.29 -15.31
N THR A 341 -25.09 -1.54 -15.95
CA THR A 341 -26.45 -1.97 -16.27
C THR A 341 -26.42 -3.29 -17.04
N PHE A 342 -26.98 -4.35 -16.46
CA PHE A 342 -27.07 -5.68 -17.06
C PHE A 342 -28.09 -5.77 -18.21
N SER A 343 -28.63 -4.65 -18.71
CA SER A 343 -29.60 -4.62 -19.81
C SER A 343 -28.97 -4.61 -21.21
N ASP A 344 -27.69 -4.24 -21.37
CA ASP A 344 -27.18 -3.84 -22.69
C ASP A 344 -26.34 -4.91 -23.41
N LYS A 345 -26.36 -6.17 -22.95
CA LYS A 345 -25.60 -7.28 -23.57
C LYS A 345 -26.45 -8.46 -24.09
N LYS A 346 -27.76 -8.29 -24.28
CA LYS A 346 -28.59 -9.33 -24.92
C LYS A 346 -28.87 -9.13 -26.42
N ASP A 347 -28.48 -8.00 -27.01
CA ASP A 347 -28.75 -7.71 -28.44
C ASP A 347 -27.54 -7.82 -29.38
N LEU A 348 -26.43 -8.43 -28.94
CA LEU A 348 -25.34 -8.83 -29.84
C LEU A 348 -25.10 -10.33 -29.78
N ASN A 349 -26.00 -11.09 -30.42
CA ASN A 349 -25.69 -12.21 -31.32
C ASN A 349 -26.98 -12.95 -31.70
N LEU A 350 -27.66 -12.41 -32.71
CA LEU A 350 -28.58 -13.12 -33.58
C LEU A 350 -28.43 -12.52 -34.99
N LYS A 351 -27.41 -13.00 -35.69
CA LYS A 351 -27.39 -13.25 -37.14
C LYS A 351 -26.24 -14.19 -37.46
#